data_AF-A0A922VSR3-F1
#
_entry.id   AF-A0A922VSR3-F1
#
_cell.length_a   1.000
_cell.length_b   1.000
_cell.length_c   1.000
_cell.angle_alpha   90.00
_cell.angle_beta   90.00
_cell.angle_gamma   90.00
#
_symmetry.space_group_name_H-M   'P 1'
#
loop_
_entity.id
_entity.type
_entity.pdbx_description
1 polymer ?
#
loop_
_entity_poly.entity_id
_entity_poly.type
_entity_poly.pdbx_seq_one_letter_code
_entity_poly.pdbx_strand_id
1 'polypeptide(L)'
;MTLAVKSLLVVAALALGGCNNPDRYGTGGPGGSGGTGGIDTTGLGDPSNPSSIAYFNQTVGDRVLFAVDQSTISPEGRAVLTAQARWLMTNTGYAAIIEGHADEQGTREYNLALGARRAAAVQNFLISQGVPANRLRTISYGKERPIELCSTEECYSKNRRAVTVLSVGAGV
;
A
#
# COMPACT_ATOMS: atom_id res chain seq x y z
N MET A 1 -9.18 -17.17 -70.04
CA MET A 1 -7.82 -16.63 -69.91
C MET A 1 -7.94 -15.15 -69.63
N THR A 2 -7.72 -14.73 -68.38
CA THR A 2 -7.25 -13.39 -67.99
C THR A 2 -7.17 -13.35 -66.46
N LEU A 3 -6.14 -14.01 -65.93
CA LEU A 3 -5.55 -13.61 -64.66
C LEU A 3 -4.88 -12.26 -64.90
N ALA A 4 -5.45 -11.18 -64.38
CA ALA A 4 -4.69 -9.99 -64.00
C ALA A 4 -5.65 -8.96 -63.38
N VAL A 5 -5.14 -8.29 -62.36
CA VAL A 5 -5.66 -7.05 -61.78
C VAL A 5 -6.83 -7.23 -60.80
N LYS A 6 -6.68 -6.62 -59.62
CA LYS A 6 -7.57 -6.63 -58.43
C LYS A 6 -7.23 -7.83 -57.53
N SER A 7 -6.30 -7.73 -56.59
CA SER A 7 -6.39 -6.81 -55.45
C SER A 7 -5.00 -6.61 -54.82
N LEU A 8 -4.35 -5.50 -55.18
CA LEU A 8 -3.21 -4.97 -54.42
C LEU A 8 -3.77 -3.88 -53.49
N LEU A 9 -4.24 -4.27 -52.30
CA LEU A 9 -4.60 -3.34 -51.22
C LEU A 9 -4.39 -4.01 -49.85
N VAL A 10 -3.12 -4.16 -49.49
CA VAL A 10 -2.61 -4.35 -48.12
C VAL A 10 -1.27 -3.58 -48.17
N VAL A 11 -1.04 -2.49 -47.45
CA VAL A 11 -0.89 -2.38 -45.99
C VAL A 11 -1.15 -0.93 -45.62
N ALA A 12 -1.82 -0.76 -44.49
CA ALA A 12 -2.16 0.49 -43.85
C ALA A 12 -0.96 1.42 -43.60
N ALA A 13 -1.24 2.71 -43.74
CA ALA A 13 -0.46 3.80 -43.20
C ALA A 13 -0.38 3.74 -41.66
N LEU A 14 0.60 4.49 -41.13
CA LEU A 14 0.85 4.88 -39.74
C LEU A 14 1.69 3.92 -38.88
N ALA A 15 2.98 3.84 -39.22
CA ALA A 15 4.02 3.65 -38.20
C ALA A 15 4.25 4.99 -37.47
N LEU A 16 3.40 5.31 -36.48
CA LEU A 16 3.80 6.19 -35.39
C LEU A 16 4.56 5.33 -34.37
N GLY A 17 5.82 5.07 -34.69
CA GLY A 17 6.78 4.57 -33.70
C GLY A 17 7.00 5.66 -32.65
N GLY A 18 6.24 5.60 -31.56
CA GLY A 18 6.52 6.38 -30.37
C GLY A 18 7.81 5.87 -29.74
N CYS A 19 8.94 6.50 -30.04
CA CYS A 19 10.14 6.39 -29.23
C CYS A 19 9.80 6.93 -27.83
N ASN A 20 9.65 6.03 -26.86
CA ASN A 20 9.59 6.41 -25.45
C ASN A 20 11.01 6.80 -25.00
N ASN A 21 11.34 8.09 -25.12
CA ASN A 21 12.52 8.66 -24.46
C ASN A 21 12.10 9.07 -23.04
N PRO A 22 12.52 8.34 -21.99
CA PRO A 22 12.29 8.77 -20.61
C PRO A 22 13.00 10.09 -20.25
N ASP A 23 13.87 10.61 -21.13
CA ASP A 23 14.66 11.84 -20.91
C ASP A 23 14.07 13.11 -21.52
N ARG A 24 12.79 13.11 -21.94
CA ARG A 24 12.19 14.28 -22.61
C ARG A 24 11.85 15.45 -21.66
N TYR A 25 11.80 15.19 -20.36
CA TYR A 25 11.86 16.22 -19.32
C TYR A 25 13.26 16.15 -18.70
N GLY A 26 14.19 16.88 -19.31
CA GLY A 26 15.58 16.90 -18.89
C GLY A 26 15.72 17.27 -17.42
N THR A 27 16.17 16.31 -16.62
CA THR A 27 17.12 16.54 -15.53
C THR A 27 18.13 15.40 -15.60
N GLY A 28 19.17 15.60 -16.42
CA GLY A 28 20.30 14.69 -16.49
C GLY A 28 20.87 14.47 -15.09
N GLY A 29 21.16 13.22 -14.75
CA GLY A 29 21.77 12.88 -13.46
C GLY A 29 23.22 13.37 -13.35
N PRO A 30 23.99 12.85 -12.40
CA PRO A 30 23.70 12.59 -11.00
C PRO A 30 24.31 13.71 -10.13
N GLY A 31 23.54 14.31 -9.21
CA GLY A 31 24.10 15.25 -8.21
C GLY A 31 23.58 16.70 -8.21
N GLY A 32 22.36 16.96 -8.66
CA GLY A 32 21.75 18.29 -8.61
C GLY A 32 21.01 18.58 -7.30
N SER A 33 21.74 18.95 -6.24
CA SER A 33 21.17 19.72 -5.13
C SER A 33 21.09 21.19 -5.56
N GLY A 34 19.91 21.81 -5.46
CA GLY A 34 19.79 23.25 -5.68
C GLY A 34 18.49 23.69 -6.33
N GLY A 35 17.41 23.72 -5.56
CA GLY A 35 16.14 24.34 -5.93
C GLY A 35 15.38 24.79 -4.69
N THR A 36 15.66 26.00 -4.22
CA THR A 36 14.93 26.67 -3.14
C THR A 36 13.48 26.93 -3.59
N GLY A 37 12.54 26.09 -3.13
CA GLY A 37 11.10 26.29 -3.37
C GLY A 37 10.30 25.04 -3.78
N GLY A 38 10.92 23.87 -3.89
CA GLY A 38 10.19 22.61 -4.11
C GLY A 38 9.65 22.04 -2.80
N ILE A 39 8.38 21.62 -2.78
CA ILE A 39 7.87 20.74 -1.71
C ILE A 39 8.79 19.52 -1.69
N ASP A 40 9.42 19.24 -0.54
CA ASP A 40 10.23 18.05 -0.34
C ASP A 40 9.32 16.81 -0.42
N THR A 41 9.19 16.25 -1.62
CA THR A 41 8.43 15.03 -1.89
C THR A 41 9.26 13.77 -1.67
N THR A 42 10.51 13.89 -1.20
CA THR A 42 11.42 12.73 -1.04
C THR A 42 10.86 11.68 -0.09
N GLY A 43 10.02 12.08 0.87
CA GLY A 43 9.26 11.15 1.74
C GLY A 43 7.91 10.69 1.19
N LEU A 44 7.30 11.44 0.26
CA LEU A 44 5.89 11.27 -0.11
C LEU A 44 5.63 10.37 -1.33
N GLY A 45 6.60 10.13 -2.25
CA GLY A 45 6.13 9.68 -3.57
C GLY A 45 7.06 9.09 -4.62
N ASP A 46 8.14 8.38 -4.28
CA ASP A 46 8.82 7.52 -5.28
C ASP A 46 8.74 6.03 -4.88
N PRO A 47 7.97 5.20 -5.60
CA PRO A 47 7.94 3.74 -5.39
C PRO A 47 9.28 3.03 -5.56
N SER A 48 10.27 3.68 -6.18
CA SER A 48 11.63 3.13 -6.35
C SER A 48 12.54 3.47 -5.17
N ASN A 49 12.17 4.45 -4.35
CA ASN A 49 12.94 4.88 -3.19
C ASN A 49 12.59 4.01 -1.96
N PRO A 50 13.52 3.17 -1.45
CA PRO A 50 13.25 2.29 -0.32
C PRO A 50 12.87 2.99 0.99
N SER A 51 13.10 4.30 1.14
CA SER A 51 12.74 5.06 2.34
C SER A 51 11.44 5.85 2.22
N SER A 52 10.72 5.72 1.09
CA SER A 52 9.50 6.48 0.84
C SER A 52 8.25 5.75 1.35
N ILE A 53 7.19 6.52 1.63
CA ILE A 53 5.87 5.96 1.97
C ILE A 53 5.30 5.14 0.80
N ALA A 54 5.55 5.58 -0.45
CA ALA A 54 5.06 4.88 -1.63
C ALA A 54 5.66 3.47 -1.79
N TYR A 55 6.96 3.33 -1.52
CA TYR A 55 7.64 2.02 -1.51
C TYR A 55 7.05 1.09 -0.45
N PHE A 56 6.78 1.61 0.76
CA PHE A 56 6.13 0.83 1.81
C PHE A 56 4.77 0.29 1.36
N ASN A 57 3.91 1.14 0.80
CA ASN A 57 2.57 0.74 0.40
C ASN A 57 2.56 -0.27 -0.77
N GLN A 58 3.46 -0.11 -1.74
CA GLN A 58 3.43 -0.90 -2.98
C GLN A 58 4.33 -2.14 -2.94
N THR A 59 5.51 -2.03 -2.34
CA THR A 59 6.53 -3.09 -2.37
C THR A 59 6.57 -3.90 -1.08
N VAL A 60 6.46 -3.24 0.08
CA VAL A 60 6.41 -3.96 1.38
C VAL A 60 5.01 -4.52 1.64
N GLY A 61 3.98 -3.76 1.26
CA GLY A 61 2.58 -4.06 1.52
C GLY A 61 2.14 -3.48 2.86
N ASP A 62 1.07 -2.70 2.85
CA ASP A 62 0.51 -1.99 4.02
C ASP A 62 -0.54 -2.81 4.78
N ARG A 63 -1.01 -3.91 4.20
CA ARG A 63 -2.24 -4.60 4.63
C ARG A 63 -2.01 -6.03 5.11
N VAL A 64 -2.80 -6.42 6.11
CA VAL A 64 -2.99 -7.81 6.55
C VAL A 64 -4.47 -8.15 6.53
N LEU A 65 -4.82 -9.31 5.95
CA LEU A 65 -6.18 -9.80 5.87
C LEU A 65 -6.50 -10.79 7.00
N PHE A 66 -7.77 -10.90 7.35
CA PHE A 66 -8.27 -11.79 8.40
C PHE A 66 -9.44 -12.64 7.91
N ALA A 67 -9.53 -13.85 8.46
CA ALA A 67 -10.71 -14.69 8.33
C ALA A 67 -11.91 -14.09 9.09
N VAL A 68 -13.11 -14.58 8.76
CA VAL A 68 -14.38 -14.22 9.40
C VAL A 68 -14.26 -14.39 10.92
N ASP A 69 -14.67 -13.37 11.68
CA ASP A 69 -14.63 -13.33 13.15
C ASP A 69 -13.27 -13.58 13.81
N GLN A 70 -12.17 -13.58 13.06
CA GLN A 70 -10.83 -13.81 13.59
C GLN A 70 -10.01 -12.53 13.71
N SER A 71 -9.11 -12.54 14.69
CA SER A 71 -8.01 -11.57 14.85
C SER A 71 -6.63 -12.23 14.83
N THR A 72 -6.59 -13.54 14.54
CA THR A 72 -5.36 -14.32 14.38
C THR A 72 -4.69 -13.96 13.06
N ILE A 73 -3.39 -13.65 13.11
CA ILE A 73 -2.59 -13.31 11.93
C ILE A 73 -2.18 -14.60 11.20
N SER A 74 -2.54 -14.70 9.92
CA SER A 74 -2.18 -15.83 9.06
C SER A 74 -0.67 -15.89 8.77
N PRO A 75 -0.14 -17.02 8.28
CA PRO A 75 1.26 -17.11 7.86
C PRO A 75 1.67 -16.03 6.83
N GLU A 76 0.79 -15.74 5.87
CA GLU A 76 0.99 -14.71 4.84
C GLU A 76 1.03 -13.32 5.49
N GLY A 77 0.10 -13.04 6.41
CA GLY A 77 0.09 -11.81 7.19
C GLY A 77 1.38 -11.63 8.01
N ARG A 78 1.89 -12.70 8.62
CA ARG A 78 3.17 -12.68 9.36
C ARG A 78 4.34 -12.35 8.44
N ALA A 79 4.36 -12.87 7.21
CA ALA A 79 5.40 -12.55 6.23
C ALA A 79 5.39 -11.06 5.87
N VAL A 80 4.21 -10.49 5.59
CA VAL A 80 4.04 -9.04 5.34
C VAL A 80 4.50 -8.23 6.56
N LEU A 81 4.04 -8.56 7.76
CA LEU A 81 4.40 -7.82 8.96
C LEU A 81 5.90 -7.94 9.31
N THR A 82 6.54 -9.05 8.98
CA THR A 82 7.99 -9.19 9.12
C THR A 82 8.72 -8.23 8.19
N ALA A 83 8.25 -8.07 6.95
CA ALA A 83 8.79 -7.08 6.02
C ALA A 83 8.53 -5.64 6.50
N GLN A 84 7.32 -5.35 6.99
CA GLN A 84 6.99 -4.04 7.58
C GLN A 84 7.88 -3.72 8.78
N ALA A 85 8.09 -4.66 9.69
CA ALA A 85 8.95 -4.47 10.86
C ALA A 85 10.39 -4.13 10.45
N ARG A 86 10.97 -4.89 9.51
CA ARG A 86 12.31 -4.60 8.98
C ARG A 86 12.39 -3.18 8.40
N TRP A 87 11.40 -2.80 7.60
CA TRP A 87 11.33 -1.47 7.01
C TRP A 87 11.21 -0.35 8.05
N LEU A 88 10.37 -0.53 9.07
CA LEU A 88 10.20 0.45 10.16
C LEU A 88 11.46 0.57 11.03
N MET A 89 12.24 -0.51 11.14
CA MET A 89 13.51 -0.52 11.87
C MET A 89 14.63 0.20 11.09
N THR A 90 14.64 0.13 9.77
CA THR A 90 15.60 0.88 8.94
C THR A 90 15.21 2.36 8.78
N ASN A 91 13.90 2.65 8.76
CA ASN A 91 13.38 4.00 8.56
C ASN A 91 12.83 4.57 9.88
N THR A 92 13.75 4.90 10.79
CA THR A 92 13.42 5.29 12.18
C THR A 92 12.67 6.61 12.33
N GLY A 93 12.70 7.47 11.30
CA GLY A 93 11.98 8.75 11.27
C GLY A 93 10.45 8.64 11.15
N TYR A 94 9.92 7.46 10.83
CA TYR A 94 8.48 7.24 10.72
C TYR A 94 7.87 6.68 12.00
N ALA A 95 6.66 7.08 12.33
CA ALA A 95 5.75 6.34 13.20
C ALA A 95 4.72 5.58 12.35
N ALA A 96 3.96 4.68 12.98
CA ALA A 96 2.87 3.99 12.30
C ALA A 96 1.59 3.95 13.14
N ILE A 97 0.47 4.11 12.45
CA ILE A 97 -0.87 3.94 12.99
C ILE A 97 -1.44 2.66 12.36
N ILE A 98 -1.82 1.70 13.18
CA ILE A 98 -2.46 0.47 12.77
C ILE A 98 -3.97 0.65 12.84
N GLU A 99 -4.63 0.66 11.68
CA GLU A 99 -6.06 0.78 11.54
C GLU A 99 -6.71 -0.60 11.43
N GLY A 100 -7.61 -0.93 12.35
CA GLY A 100 -8.35 -2.19 12.36
C GLY A 100 -9.75 -2.06 11.78
N HIS A 101 -10.06 -2.87 10.78
CA HIS A 101 -11.33 -2.88 10.05
C HIS A 101 -12.04 -4.23 10.14
N ALA A 102 -13.35 -4.20 9.95
CA ALA A 102 -14.22 -5.36 9.82
C ALA A 102 -15.15 -5.20 8.60
N ASP A 103 -15.79 -6.31 8.21
CA ASP A 103 -16.83 -6.28 7.18
C ASP A 103 -18.17 -5.77 7.75
N GLU A 104 -19.19 -5.67 6.90
CA GLU A 104 -20.46 -5.03 7.28
C GLU A 104 -21.34 -5.87 8.21
N GLN A 105 -21.02 -7.16 8.36
CA GLN A 105 -21.83 -8.15 9.07
C GLN A 105 -21.77 -7.94 10.59
N GLY A 106 -22.89 -8.15 11.29
CA GLY A 106 -22.98 -7.97 12.75
C GLY A 106 -23.16 -6.52 13.20
N THR A 107 -23.13 -6.30 14.52
CA THR A 107 -23.40 -4.97 15.11
C THR A 107 -22.21 -4.02 14.94
N ARG A 108 -22.47 -2.71 15.07
CA ARG A 108 -21.43 -1.69 14.99
C ARG A 108 -20.40 -1.86 16.11
N GLU A 109 -20.87 -2.06 17.33
CA GLU A 109 -20.07 -2.16 18.54
C GLU A 109 -19.19 -3.42 18.51
N TYR A 110 -19.75 -4.53 18.04
CA TYR A 110 -18.99 -5.76 17.86
C TYR A 110 -17.84 -5.56 16.86
N ASN A 111 -18.12 -4.94 15.72
CA ASN A 111 -17.11 -4.69 14.69
C ASN A 111 -16.04 -3.70 15.12
N LEU A 112 -16.40 -2.70 15.91
CA LEU A 112 -15.42 -1.79 16.52
C LEU A 112 -14.49 -2.54 17.48
N ALA A 113 -15.03 -3.44 18.30
CA ALA A 113 -14.22 -4.29 19.17
C ALA A 113 -13.35 -5.29 18.38
N LEU A 114 -13.89 -5.90 17.32
CA LEU A 114 -13.15 -6.82 16.46
C LEU A 114 -12.00 -6.12 15.72
N GLY A 115 -12.26 -4.93 15.16
CA GLY A 115 -11.22 -4.12 14.56
C GLY A 115 -10.14 -3.73 15.57
N ALA A 116 -10.50 -3.37 16.80
CA ALA A 116 -9.52 -3.07 17.86
C ALA A 116 -8.63 -4.29 18.18
N ARG A 117 -9.21 -5.50 18.27
CA ARG A 117 -8.44 -6.74 18.45
C ARG A 117 -7.47 -7.00 17.30
N ARG A 118 -7.90 -6.79 16.05
CA ARG A 118 -7.05 -6.95 14.85
C ARG A 118 -5.88 -5.96 14.85
N ALA A 119 -6.14 -4.69 15.16
CA ALA A 119 -5.09 -3.67 15.25
C ALA A 119 -4.10 -3.99 16.37
N ALA A 120 -4.58 -4.41 17.54
CA ALA A 120 -3.74 -4.83 18.65
C ALA A 120 -2.88 -6.07 18.32
N ALA A 121 -3.43 -7.06 17.62
CA ALA A 121 -2.68 -8.24 17.18
C ALA A 121 -1.50 -7.85 16.28
N VAL A 122 -1.74 -6.97 15.30
CA VAL A 122 -0.70 -6.46 14.41
C VAL A 122 0.35 -5.64 15.18
N GLN A 123 -0.09 -4.73 16.06
CA GLN A 123 0.83 -3.94 16.89
C GLN A 123 1.73 -4.85 17.73
N ASN A 124 1.15 -5.82 18.43
CA ASN A 124 1.90 -6.76 19.27
C ASN A 124 2.90 -7.58 18.45
N PHE A 125 2.51 -7.98 17.24
CA PHE A 125 3.43 -8.67 16.33
C PHE A 125 4.61 -7.78 15.95
N LEU A 126 4.37 -6.54 15.51
CA LEU A 126 5.44 -5.59 15.15
C LEU A 126 6.37 -5.30 16.33
N ILE A 127 5.84 -5.16 17.54
CA ILE A 127 6.64 -5.02 18.78
C ILE A 127 7.50 -6.27 19.01
N SER A 128 6.95 -7.47 18.83
CA SER A 128 7.70 -8.72 18.95
C SER A 128 8.84 -8.85 17.92
N GLN A 129 8.74 -8.14 16.79
CA GLN A 129 9.79 -8.06 15.76
C GLN A 129 10.79 -6.93 16.03
N GLY A 130 10.65 -6.19 17.13
CA GLY A 130 11.60 -5.17 17.59
C GLY A 130 11.19 -3.72 17.32
N VAL A 131 10.02 -3.47 16.71
CA VAL A 131 9.56 -2.08 16.49
C VAL A 131 9.21 -1.43 17.84
N PRO A 132 9.78 -0.25 18.18
CA PRO A 132 9.50 0.41 19.45
C PRO A 132 8.01 0.74 19.63
N ALA A 133 7.43 0.35 20.77
CA ALA A 133 6.00 0.53 21.04
C ALA A 133 5.55 2.01 21.00
N ASN A 134 6.42 2.94 21.38
CA ASN A 134 6.14 4.39 21.33
C ASN A 134 5.95 4.93 19.89
N ARG A 135 6.44 4.21 18.87
CA ARG A 135 6.26 4.54 17.46
C ARG A 135 4.98 3.96 16.86
N LEU A 136 4.23 3.16 17.62
CA LEU A 136 3.06 2.45 17.13
C LEU A 136 1.80 2.91 17.88
N ARG A 137 0.76 3.28 17.13
CA ARG A 137 -0.58 3.56 17.66
C ARG A 137 -1.60 2.68 16.97
N THR A 138 -2.75 2.45 17.62
CA THR A 138 -3.83 1.66 17.05
C THR A 138 -5.11 2.48 17.01
N ILE A 139 -5.88 2.34 15.94
CA ILE A 139 -7.24 2.89 15.80
C ILE A 139 -8.13 1.77 15.28
N SER A 140 -9.39 1.73 15.70
CA SER A 140 -10.38 0.87 15.06
C SER A 140 -11.46 1.70 14.38
N TYR A 141 -11.74 1.34 13.14
CA TYR A 141 -12.88 1.87 12.40
C TYR A 141 -14.04 0.87 12.32
N GLY A 142 -13.86 -0.36 12.82
CA GLY A 142 -14.82 -1.45 12.63
C GLY A 142 -15.29 -1.52 11.19
N LYS A 143 -16.60 -1.40 10.98
CA LYS A 143 -17.24 -1.43 9.66
C LYS A 143 -17.50 -0.06 9.03
N GLU A 144 -16.99 1.02 9.63
CA GLU A 144 -17.30 2.40 9.22
C GLU A 144 -16.47 2.89 8.02
N ARG A 145 -15.37 2.19 7.68
CA ARG A 145 -14.49 2.54 6.56
C ARG A 145 -14.22 1.32 5.65
N PRO A 146 -15.25 0.82 4.93
CA PRO A 146 -15.07 -0.25 3.95
C PRO A 146 -14.22 0.23 2.77
N ILE A 147 -13.46 -0.69 2.18
CA ILE A 147 -12.78 -0.44 0.89
C ILE A 147 -13.67 -0.86 -0.28
N GLU A 148 -14.49 -1.89 -0.10
CA GLU A 148 -15.47 -2.35 -1.07
C GLU A 148 -16.87 -2.23 -0.49
N LEU A 149 -17.79 -1.63 -1.24
CA LEU A 149 -19.19 -1.49 -0.87
C LEU A 149 -20.01 -2.56 -1.60
N CYS A 150 -20.03 -3.78 -1.06
CA CYS A 150 -20.91 -4.83 -1.56
C CYS A 150 -21.17 -5.93 -0.53
N SER A 151 -22.30 -6.62 -0.69
CA SER A 151 -22.79 -7.65 0.26
C SER A 151 -22.47 -9.07 -0.17
N THR A 152 -21.25 -9.31 -0.67
CA THR A 152 -20.76 -10.64 -1.06
C THR A 152 -19.46 -10.99 -0.34
N GLU A 153 -19.17 -12.29 -0.22
CA GLU A 153 -17.99 -12.76 0.51
C GLU A 153 -16.68 -12.24 -0.10
N GLU A 154 -16.65 -12.03 -1.41
CA GLU A 154 -15.50 -11.45 -2.11
C GLU A 154 -15.18 -10.04 -1.57
N CYS A 155 -16.19 -9.21 -1.31
CA CYS A 155 -16.01 -7.88 -0.72
C CYS A 155 -15.68 -7.96 0.78
N TYR A 156 -16.35 -8.84 1.51
CA TYR A 156 -16.12 -9.00 2.95
C TYR A 156 -14.66 -9.37 3.24
N SER A 157 -14.10 -10.29 2.46
CA SER A 157 -12.70 -10.71 2.60
C SER A 157 -11.69 -9.57 2.47
N LYS A 158 -11.95 -8.60 1.59
CA LYS A 158 -11.13 -7.40 1.41
C LYS A 158 -11.32 -6.37 2.54
N ASN A 159 -12.52 -6.33 3.12
CA ASN A 159 -12.86 -5.41 4.22
C ASN A 159 -12.32 -5.89 5.58
N ARG A 160 -12.19 -7.21 5.78
CA ARG A 160 -11.57 -7.80 6.99
C ARG A 160 -10.05 -7.64 6.99
N ARG A 161 -9.58 -6.46 7.38
CA ARG A 161 -8.15 -6.11 7.30
C ARG A 161 -7.66 -5.29 8.49
N ALA A 162 -6.34 -5.25 8.63
CA ALA A 162 -5.63 -4.17 9.29
C ALA A 162 -4.75 -3.45 8.27
N VAL A 163 -4.62 -2.13 8.40
CA VAL A 163 -3.79 -1.29 7.55
C VAL A 163 -2.75 -0.58 8.40
N THR A 164 -1.49 -0.67 8.02
CA THR A 164 -0.41 0.09 8.66
C THR A 164 -0.22 1.39 7.89
N VAL A 165 -0.58 2.51 8.50
CA VAL A 165 -0.44 3.85 7.91
C VAL A 165 0.78 4.54 8.51
N LEU A 166 1.70 4.97 7.65
CA LEU A 166 2.89 5.69 8.07
C LEU A 166 2.57 7.14 8.44
N SER A 167 3.22 7.65 9.48
CA SER A 167 3.14 9.05 9.92
C SER A 167 4.55 9.62 10.04
N VAL A 168 4.77 10.81 9.50
CA VAL A 168 6.03 11.56 9.62
C VAL A 168 6.00 12.34 10.92
N GLY A 169 7.02 12.11 11.77
CA GLY A 169 7.09 12.65 13.12
C GLY A 169 6.90 11.54 14.14
N ALA A 170 7.99 11.18 14.81
CA ALA A 170 7.90 10.46 16.07
C ALA A 170 6.99 11.27 17.00
N GLY A 171 6.14 10.58 17.77
CA GLY A 171 5.34 11.22 18.81
C GLY A 171 6.20 12.18 19.63
N VAL A 172 5.59 13.33 19.94
CA VAL A 172 6.08 14.43 20.79
C VAL A 172 7.26 14.10 21.70
#